data_AF-A0A838WJ73-F1
#
_entry.id   AF-A0A838WJ73-F1
#
_cell.length_a   1.000
_cell.length_b   1.000
_cell.length_c   1.000
_cell.angle_alpha   90.00
_cell.angle_beta   90.00
_cell.angle_gamma   90.00
#
_symmetry.space_group_name_H-M   'P 1'
#
loop_
_entity.id
_entity.type
_entity.pdbx_description
1 polymer ?
#
loop_
_entity_poly.entity_id
_entity_poly.type
_entity_poly.pdbx_seq_one_letter_code
_entity_poly.pdbx_strand_id
1 'polypeptide(L)'
;ANPIPEIQPELAPKNVAIMATGRSDYPNQINNVLAFPGVFRGALDCRSKVITSNMCLEAAKAIASLVNTSDLNREYIIPSVFDNRVASAVAAAVKQAARADGNAQA
;
A
#
# COMPACT_ATOMS: atom_id res chain seq x y z
N ALA A 1 13.47 -4.42 -6.91
CA ALA A 1 13.27 -4.77 -8.34
C ALA A 1 12.53 -6.10 -8.47
N ASN A 2 11.88 -6.32 -9.63
CA ASN A 2 11.16 -7.56 -9.95
C ASN A 2 11.65 -8.10 -11.32
N PRO A 3 11.74 -9.43 -11.52
CA PRO A 3 11.50 -10.49 -10.53
C PRO A 3 12.69 -10.72 -9.58
N ILE A 4 13.88 -10.19 -9.90
CA ILE A 4 15.09 -10.34 -9.09
C ILE A 4 15.28 -9.06 -8.24
N PRO A 5 15.32 -9.16 -6.89
CA PRO A 5 15.59 -8.01 -6.04
C PRO A 5 17.05 -7.56 -6.16
N GLU A 6 17.32 -6.31 -5.78
CA GLU A 6 18.65 -5.71 -5.79
C GLU A 6 19.64 -6.48 -4.92
N ILE A 7 19.14 -7.11 -3.84
CA ILE A 7 19.85 -8.07 -3.00
C ILE A 7 18.91 -9.24 -2.72
N GLN A 8 19.38 -10.48 -2.91
CA GLN A 8 18.61 -11.65 -2.50
C GLN A 8 18.55 -11.70 -0.96
N PRO A 9 17.39 -11.98 -0.36
CA PRO A 9 17.26 -12.04 1.10
C PRO A 9 18.29 -12.95 1.79
N GLU A 10 18.68 -14.04 1.14
CA GLU A 10 19.68 -15.00 1.62
C GLU A 10 21.11 -14.41 1.66
N LEU A 11 21.36 -13.36 0.88
CA LEU A 11 22.64 -12.65 0.82
C LEU A 11 22.67 -11.42 1.74
N ALA A 12 21.56 -11.08 2.38
CA ALA A 12 21.47 -9.91 3.24
C ALA A 12 22.32 -10.08 4.52
N PRO A 13 22.94 -9.01 5.04
CA PRO A 13 23.62 -9.04 6.32
C PRO A 13 22.69 -9.51 7.45
N LYS A 14 23.20 -10.37 8.34
CA LYS A 14 22.42 -10.94 9.46
C LYS A 14 21.86 -9.89 10.44
N ASN A 15 22.39 -8.66 10.41
CA ASN A 15 21.95 -7.55 11.24
C ASN A 15 20.85 -6.69 10.60
N VAL A 16 20.29 -7.08 9.45
CA VAL A 16 19.12 -6.42 8.87
C VAL A 16 17.92 -6.60 9.80
N ALA A 17 17.37 -5.48 10.28
CA ALA A 17 16.25 -5.49 11.23
C ALA A 17 14.90 -5.83 10.55
N ILE A 18 14.68 -5.30 9.35
CA ILE A 18 13.47 -5.50 8.53
C ILE A 18 13.92 -5.62 7.08
N MET A 19 13.38 -6.60 6.37
CA MET A 19 13.62 -6.78 4.94
C MET A 19 12.28 -6.89 4.21
N ALA A 20 12.22 -6.31 3.02
CA ALA A 20 11.03 -6.28 2.19
C ALA A 20 11.44 -6.35 0.71
N THR A 21 10.65 -7.03 -0.11
CA THR A 21 10.93 -7.17 -1.55
C THR A 21 9.63 -7.07 -2.36
N GLY A 22 9.70 -7.09 -3.70
CA GLY A 22 8.50 -7.19 -4.54
C GLY A 22 7.97 -8.61 -4.74
N ARG A 23 8.72 -9.62 -4.28
CA ARG A 23 8.45 -11.04 -4.48
C ARG A 23 7.47 -11.57 -3.44
N SER A 24 6.57 -12.46 -3.87
CA SER A 24 5.51 -13.03 -3.04
C SER A 24 5.96 -14.19 -2.16
N ASP A 25 7.11 -14.78 -2.44
CA ASP A 25 7.67 -15.91 -1.71
C ASP A 25 8.53 -15.48 -0.51
N TYR A 26 8.64 -14.17 -0.25
CA TYR A 26 9.29 -13.61 0.94
C TYR A 26 8.31 -12.81 1.80
N PRO A 27 8.60 -12.67 3.11
CA PRO A 27 7.88 -11.74 3.98
C PRO A 27 7.93 -10.30 3.46
N ASN A 28 6.98 -9.48 3.94
CA ASN A 28 6.91 -8.05 3.63
C ASN A 28 6.92 -7.74 2.12
N GLN A 29 6.01 -8.36 1.36
CA GLN A 29 5.90 -8.07 -0.06
C GLN A 29 5.40 -6.63 -0.30
N ILE A 30 6.26 -5.75 -0.80
CA ILE A 30 5.90 -4.41 -1.26
C ILE A 30 5.47 -4.47 -2.72
N ASN A 31 4.16 -4.37 -2.96
CA ASN A 31 3.61 -4.49 -4.30
C ASN A 31 2.50 -3.46 -4.52
N ASN A 32 2.48 -2.87 -5.72
CA ASN A 32 1.48 -1.88 -6.11
C ASN A 32 0.05 -2.44 -6.15
N VAL A 33 -0.12 -3.76 -6.15
CA VAL A 33 -1.43 -4.44 -6.02
C VAL A 33 -2.18 -4.06 -4.74
N LEU A 34 -1.46 -3.64 -3.70
CA LEU A 34 -2.06 -3.11 -2.47
C LEU A 34 -2.63 -1.70 -2.65
N ALA A 35 -2.22 -0.97 -3.69
CA ALA A 35 -2.60 0.41 -3.92
C ALA A 35 -3.57 0.56 -5.10
N PHE A 36 -3.20 0.08 -6.30
CA PHE A 36 -3.90 0.46 -7.54
C PHE A 36 -5.41 0.15 -7.51
N PRO A 37 -5.92 -1.00 -7.02
CA PRO A 37 -7.35 -1.27 -7.05
C PRO A 37 -8.14 -0.24 -6.25
N GLY A 38 -7.65 0.09 -5.05
CA GLY A 38 -8.28 1.07 -4.17
C GLY A 38 -8.10 2.50 -4.68
N VAL A 39 -6.92 2.87 -5.16
CA VAL A 39 -6.66 4.22 -5.70
C VAL A 39 -7.57 4.53 -6.87
N PHE A 40 -7.66 3.63 -7.86
CA PHE A 40 -8.55 3.82 -8.99
C PHE A 40 -10.01 3.80 -8.55
N ARG A 41 -10.42 2.88 -7.66
CA ARG A 41 -11.79 2.85 -7.16
C ARG A 41 -12.19 4.15 -6.46
N GLY A 42 -11.36 4.66 -5.55
CA GLY A 42 -11.62 5.89 -4.81
C GLY A 42 -11.72 7.11 -5.73
N ALA A 43 -10.81 7.23 -6.70
CA ALA A 43 -10.84 8.31 -7.68
C ALA A 43 -12.08 8.24 -8.59
N LEU A 44 -12.45 7.04 -9.07
CA LEU A 44 -13.66 6.84 -9.88
C LEU A 44 -14.93 7.12 -9.09
N ASP A 45 -15.01 6.68 -7.82
CA ASP A 45 -16.17 6.88 -6.94
C ASP A 45 -16.45 8.35 -6.60
N CYS A 46 -15.47 9.25 -6.79
CA CYS A 46 -15.65 10.71 -6.68
C CYS A 46 -15.42 11.47 -7.97
N ARG A 47 -15.29 10.74 -9.09
CA ARG A 47 -15.06 11.30 -10.44
C ARG A 47 -13.88 12.28 -10.49
N SER A 48 -12.83 11.98 -9.75
CA SER A 48 -11.62 12.79 -9.80
C SER A 48 -10.94 12.66 -11.16
N LYS A 49 -10.49 13.79 -11.72
CA LYS A 49 -9.78 13.83 -13.01
C LYS A 49 -8.28 13.63 -12.87
N VAL A 50 -7.77 13.67 -11.64
CA VAL A 50 -6.34 13.63 -11.32
C VAL A 50 -6.10 12.72 -10.12
N ILE A 51 -4.93 12.08 -10.09
CA ILE A 51 -4.43 11.43 -8.87
C ILE A 51 -3.35 12.33 -8.30
N THR A 52 -3.61 12.93 -7.14
CA THR A 52 -2.65 13.83 -6.48
C THR A 52 -1.67 13.06 -5.60
N SER A 53 -0.53 13.67 -5.28
CA SER A 53 0.40 13.13 -4.27
C SER A 53 -0.25 12.97 -2.90
N ASN A 54 -1.21 13.84 -2.54
CA ASN A 54 -1.96 13.71 -1.30
C ASN A 54 -2.85 12.46 -1.31
N MET A 55 -3.57 12.19 -2.41
CA MET A 55 -4.33 10.95 -2.57
C MET A 55 -3.44 9.70 -2.44
N CYS A 56 -2.24 9.71 -3.02
CA CYS A 56 -1.27 8.63 -2.86
C CYS A 56 -0.75 8.49 -1.42
N LEU A 57 -0.53 9.61 -0.71
CA LEU A 57 -0.10 9.61 0.68
C LEU A 57 -1.17 9.02 1.60
N GLU A 58 -2.44 9.41 1.40
CA GLU A 58 -3.56 8.86 2.17
C GLU A 58 -3.82 7.39 1.84
N ALA A 59 -3.62 6.96 0.59
CA ALA A 59 -3.61 5.55 0.23
C ALA A 59 -2.54 4.76 1.00
N ALA A 60 -1.31 5.28 1.07
CA ALA A 60 -0.23 4.63 1.82
C ALA A 60 -0.53 4.53 3.32
N LYS A 61 -1.09 5.60 3.92
CA LYS A 61 -1.54 5.59 5.33
C LYS A 61 -2.66 4.56 5.56
N ALA A 62 -3.60 4.43 4.62
CA ALA A 62 -4.68 3.45 4.71
C ALA A 62 -4.18 2.00 4.61
N ILE A 63 -3.13 1.74 3.81
CA ILE A 63 -2.50 0.41 3.78
C ILE A 63 -1.80 0.13 5.12
N ALA A 64 -1.03 1.10 5.63
CA ALA A 64 -0.29 0.95 6.88
C ALA A 64 -1.21 0.74 8.09
N SER A 65 -2.37 1.39 8.13
CA SER A 65 -3.32 1.28 9.24
C SER A 65 -4.02 -0.06 9.36
N LEU A 66 -3.92 -0.93 8.35
CA LEU A 66 -4.49 -2.28 8.38
C LEU A 66 -3.63 -3.31 9.13
N VAL A 67 -2.40 -2.92 9.50
CA VAL A 67 -1.51 -3.72 10.36
C VAL A 67 -1.67 -3.23 11.79
N ASN A 68 -2.19 -4.08 12.68
CA ASN A 68 -2.30 -3.70 14.09
C ASN A 68 -0.91 -3.64 14.72
N THR A 69 -0.72 -2.72 15.67
CA THR A 69 0.54 -2.60 16.40
C THR A 69 0.92 -3.85 17.18
N SER A 70 -0.06 -4.66 17.60
CA SER A 70 0.15 -5.97 18.24
C SER A 70 0.73 -7.02 17.30
N ASP A 71 0.46 -6.89 16.00
CA ASP A 71 0.81 -7.88 14.99
C ASP A 71 2.15 -7.53 14.30
N LEU A 72 2.61 -6.28 14.48
CA LEU A 72 3.86 -5.78 13.93
C LEU A 72 5.05 -6.59 14.42
N ASN A 73 5.79 -7.13 13.45
CA ASN A 73 7.06 -7.78 13.70
C ASN A 73 7.94 -7.66 12.45
N ARG A 74 9.18 -8.14 12.53
CA ARG A 74 10.16 -8.00 11.45
C ARG A 74 9.73 -8.63 10.11
N GLU A 75 8.81 -9.59 10.13
CA GLU A 75 8.29 -10.31 8.95
C GLU A 75 6.86 -9.86 8.56
N TYR A 76 6.26 -8.93 9.31
CA TYR A 76 4.92 -8.43 9.07
C TYR A 76 4.81 -6.93 9.33
N ILE A 77 5.19 -6.13 8.32
CA ILE A 77 5.11 -4.66 8.34
C ILE A 77 4.10 -4.10 7.32
N ILE A 78 3.51 -4.96 6.49
CA ILE A 78 2.58 -4.61 5.42
C ILE A 78 1.53 -5.73 5.29
N PRO A 79 0.26 -5.43 5.01
CA PRO A 79 -0.74 -6.48 4.86
C PRO A 79 -0.45 -7.36 3.64
N SER A 80 -1.04 -8.55 3.64
CA SER A 80 -1.01 -9.46 2.49
C SER A 80 -1.69 -8.84 1.28
N VAL A 81 -1.20 -9.14 0.08
CA VAL A 81 -1.83 -8.76 -1.19
C VAL A 81 -3.23 -9.35 -1.37
N PHE A 82 -3.57 -10.38 -0.58
CA PHE A 82 -4.90 -11.02 -0.54
C PHE A 82 -5.78 -10.50 0.62
N ASP A 83 -5.35 -9.49 1.36
CA ASP A 83 -6.17 -8.88 2.40
C ASP A 83 -7.32 -8.08 1.77
N ASN A 84 -8.52 -8.65 1.84
CA ASN A 84 -9.74 -8.08 1.26
C ASN A 84 -10.11 -6.70 1.82
N ARG A 85 -9.52 -6.28 2.94
CA ARG A 85 -9.77 -4.96 3.54
C ARG A 85 -9.04 -3.84 2.78
N VAL A 86 -7.92 -4.17 2.13
CA VAL A 86 -6.99 -3.18 1.53
C VAL A 86 -7.67 -2.31 0.48
N ALA A 87 -8.30 -2.92 -0.54
CA ALA A 87 -8.88 -2.17 -1.64
C ALA A 87 -9.97 -1.19 -1.15
N SER A 88 -10.80 -1.62 -0.20
CA SER A 88 -11.88 -0.80 0.36
C SER A 88 -11.35 0.35 1.22
N ALA A 89 -10.36 0.08 2.08
CA ALA A 89 -9.74 1.10 2.93
C ALA A 89 -9.03 2.17 2.11
N VAL A 90 -8.25 1.75 1.10
CA VAL A 90 -7.55 2.67 0.20
C VAL A 90 -8.55 3.50 -0.61
N ALA A 91 -9.61 2.90 -1.15
CA ALA A 91 -10.63 3.63 -1.90
C ALA A 91 -11.31 4.72 -1.06
N ALA A 92 -11.65 4.42 0.20
CA ALA A 92 -12.24 5.38 1.12
C ALA A 92 -11.29 6.56 1.40
N ALA A 93 -10.03 6.27 1.71
CA ALA A 93 -9.02 7.29 2.00
C ALA A 93 -8.75 8.20 0.78
N VAL A 94 -8.61 7.61 -0.40
CA VAL A 94 -8.40 8.35 -1.66
C VAL A 94 -9.58 9.24 -2.01
N LYS A 95 -10.81 8.73 -1.82
CA LYS A 95 -12.04 9.52 -2.03
C LYS A 95 -12.12 10.71 -1.06
N GLN A 96 -11.75 10.50 0.20
CA GLN A 96 -11.71 11.57 1.21
C GLN A 96 -10.65 12.61 0.87
N ALA A 97 -9.45 12.18 0.49
CA ALA A 97 -8.36 13.06 0.07
C ALA A 97 -8.76 13.90 -1.16
N ALA A 98 -9.35 13.27 -2.18
CA ALA A 98 -9.81 13.97 -3.37
C ALA A 98 -10.86 15.05 -3.05
N ARG A 99 -11.76 14.80 -2.09
CA ARG A 99 -12.73 15.80 -1.61
C ARG A 99 -12.05 16.94 -0.86
N ALA A 100 -11.11 16.63 0.03
CA ALA A 100 -10.36 17.63 0.79
C ALA A 100 -9.52 18.54 -0.14
N ASP A 101 -8.96 17.97 -1.21
CA ASP A 101 -8.18 18.71 -2.21
C ASP A 101 -9.04 19.52 -3.20
N GLY A 102 -10.38 19.40 -3.14
CA GLY A 102 -11.27 20.00 -4.15
C GLY A 102 -11.24 19.32 -5.52
N ASN A 103 -10.67 18.12 -5.61
CA ASN A 103 -10.55 17.31 -6.82
C ASN A 103 -11.69 16.29 -6.99
N ALA A 104 -12.70 16.30 -6.12
CA ALA A 104 -13.91 15.50 -6.24
C ALA A 104 -15.02 16.29 -6.94
N GLN A 105 -15.79 15.62 -7.79
CA GLN A 105 -17.01 16.20 -8.36
C GLN A 105 -18.24 15.86 -7.52
N ALA A 106 -19.29 16.68 -7.66
CA ALA A 106 -20.61 16.45 -7.07
C ALA A 106 -21.28 15.18 -7.63
#